data_AF-A0A349PSX2-F1
#
_entry.id   AF-A0A349PSX2-F1
#
_cell.length_a   1.000
_cell.length_b   1.000
_cell.length_c   1.000
_cell.angle_alpha   90.00
_cell.angle_beta   90.00
_cell.angle_gamma   90.00
#
_symmetry.space_group_name_H-M   'P 1'
#
loop_
_entity.id
_entity.type
_entity.pdbx_description
1 polymer ?
#
loop_
_entity_poly.entity_id
_entity_poly.type
_entity_poly.pdbx_seq_one_letter_code
_entity_poly.pdbx_strand_id
1 'polypeptide(L)'
;AQPRERSIRYTDLRSALAEEGVLRLLTLDDSLFGENPPIREEDFSSPLLGRFFTALRAQLRESGQVNIPALAEFFTSEEISHLIGILQKPESLKNGAQALKDYCNIILDEAHKRAAVNEDPLMAAMEKNKYKGNGGKQTWKKNS
;
A
#
# COMPACT_ATOMS: atom_id res chain seq x y z
N ALA A 1 21.75 -4.46 18.18
CA ALA A 1 20.49 -4.49 17.39
C ALA A 1 19.73 -3.22 17.72
N GLN A 2 19.58 -2.28 16.77
CA GLN A 2 18.79 -1.08 17.01
C GLN A 2 17.30 -1.42 16.85
N PRO A 3 16.44 -1.05 17.79
CA PRO A 3 15.00 -1.09 17.56
C PRO A 3 14.74 -0.02 16.49
N ARG A 4 14.39 -0.46 15.28
CA ARG A 4 13.86 0.47 14.28
C ARG A 4 12.53 0.95 14.85
N GLU A 5 12.52 2.16 15.41
CA GLU A 5 11.31 2.97 15.50
C GLU A 5 10.62 2.85 14.14
N ARG A 6 9.59 1.99 14.08
CA ARG A 6 8.68 1.91 12.95
C ARG A 6 7.79 3.13 13.07
N SER A 7 8.35 4.34 12.91
CA SER A 7 7.53 5.50 12.60
C SER A 7 6.68 5.08 11.41
N ILE A 8 5.35 5.15 11.55
CA ILE A 8 4.40 4.81 10.50
C ILE A 8 4.67 5.79 9.35
N ARG A 9 5.57 5.42 8.45
CA ARG A 9 5.96 6.23 7.30
C ARG A 9 5.17 5.72 6.12
N TYR A 10 4.21 6.53 5.69
CA TYR A 10 3.59 6.35 4.39
C TYR A 10 4.62 6.66 3.31
N THR A 11 5.01 5.64 2.54
CA THR A 11 5.88 5.83 1.37
C THR A 11 5.13 6.55 0.25
N ASP A 12 3.82 6.30 0.15
CA ASP A 12 2.95 6.81 -0.89
C ASP A 12 1.75 7.51 -0.26
N LEU A 13 1.88 8.82 -0.03
CA LEU A 13 0.85 9.62 0.64
C LEU A 13 -0.51 9.54 -0.07
N ARG A 14 -0.51 9.48 -1.40
CA ARG A 14 -1.75 9.35 -2.19
C ARG A 14 -2.44 8.01 -1.94
N SER A 15 -1.68 6.91 -1.93
CA SER A 15 -2.20 5.58 -1.60
C SER A 15 -2.69 5.55 -0.15
N ALA A 16 -1.89 6.05 0.78
CA ALA A 16 -2.24 6.10 2.20
C ALA A 16 -3.57 6.82 2.47
N LEU A 17 -3.82 7.96 1.82
CA LEU A 17 -5.09 8.68 1.96
C LEU A 17 -6.28 7.89 1.39
N ALA A 18 -6.09 7.18 0.28
CA ALA A 18 -7.11 6.31 -0.29
C ALA A 18 -7.37 5.08 0.62
N GLU A 19 -6.33 4.49 1.18
CA GLU A 19 -6.40 3.38 2.14
C GLU A 19 -7.16 3.80 3.41
N GLU A 20 -6.85 4.98 3.96
CA GLU A 20 -7.61 5.55 5.07
C GLU A 20 -9.09 5.75 4.71
N GLY A 21 -9.37 6.29 3.51
CA GLY A 21 -10.74 6.50 3.02
C GLY A 21 -11.54 5.20 2.88
N VAL A 22 -10.90 4.14 2.37
CA VAL A 22 -11.47 2.79 2.32
C VAL A 22 -11.87 2.29 3.69
N LEU A 23 -10.97 2.40 4.68
CA LEU A 23 -11.25 1.95 6.04
C LEU A 23 -12.44 2.71 6.65
N ARG A 24 -12.50 4.03 6.44
CA ARG A 24 -13.63 4.84 6.89
C ARG A 24 -14.93 4.42 6.22
N LEU A 25 -14.95 4.23 4.90
CA LEU A 25 -16.13 3.74 4.18
C LEU A 25 -16.56 2.36 4.68
N LEU A 26 -15.62 1.45 4.94
CA LEU A 26 -15.92 0.11 5.46
C LEU A 26 -16.58 0.17 6.85
N THR A 27 -16.16 1.10 7.71
CA THR A 27 -16.82 1.29 9.02
C THR A 27 -18.20 1.95 8.93
N LEU A 28 -18.49 2.66 7.84
CA LEU A 28 -19.75 3.39 7.65
C LEU A 28 -20.80 2.53 6.94
N ASP A 29 -20.41 1.80 5.91
CA ASP A 29 -21.27 0.93 5.12
C ASP A 29 -20.43 -0.19 4.47
N ASP A 30 -20.46 -1.38 5.08
CA ASP A 30 -19.72 -2.55 4.62
C ASP A 30 -20.34 -3.17 3.36
N SER A 31 -21.63 -2.94 3.12
CA SER A 31 -22.37 -3.45 1.97
C SER A 31 -21.78 -2.95 0.63
N LEU A 32 -21.13 -1.78 0.65
CA LEU A 32 -20.43 -1.20 -0.51
C LEU A 32 -19.32 -2.10 -1.05
N PHE A 33 -18.74 -2.95 -0.21
CA PHE A 33 -17.60 -3.81 -0.58
C PHE A 33 -18.04 -5.16 -1.17
N GLY A 34 -19.32 -5.53 -1.02
CA GLY A 34 -19.87 -6.80 -1.48
C GLY A 34 -19.11 -8.03 -0.96
N GLU A 35 -19.30 -9.16 -1.64
CA GLU A 35 -18.65 -10.42 -1.25
C GLU A 35 -17.15 -10.47 -1.59
N ASN A 36 -16.73 -9.84 -2.68
CA ASN A 36 -15.34 -9.85 -3.11
C ASN A 36 -14.88 -8.42 -3.44
N PRO A 37 -14.13 -7.76 -2.53
CA PRO A 37 -13.68 -6.40 -2.75
C PRO A 37 -12.58 -6.42 -3.83
N PRO A 38 -12.45 -5.37 -4.63
CA PRO A 38 -11.46 -5.30 -5.70
C PRO A 38 -10.00 -5.18 -5.21
N ILE A 39 -9.81 -4.95 -3.91
CA ILE A 39 -8.50 -4.79 -3.25
C ILE A 39 -8.31 -5.85 -2.16
N ARG A 40 -7.05 -6.22 -1.94
CA ARG A 40 -6.59 -7.16 -0.92
C ARG A 40 -5.55 -6.51 -0.01
N GLU A 41 -5.24 -7.17 1.10
CA GLU A 41 -4.19 -6.73 2.04
C GLU A 41 -2.85 -6.43 1.34
N GLU A 42 -2.46 -7.27 0.37
CA GLU A 42 -1.22 -7.11 -0.40
C GLU A 42 -1.15 -5.83 -1.25
N ASP A 43 -2.30 -5.25 -1.61
CA ASP A 43 -2.36 -4.06 -2.46
C ASP A 43 -2.08 -2.77 -1.66
N PHE A 44 -2.14 -2.82 -0.33
CA PHE A 44 -1.91 -1.65 0.52
C PHE A 44 -0.43 -1.25 0.51
N SER A 45 -0.17 0.06 0.50
CA SER A 45 1.17 0.62 0.71
C SER A 45 1.62 0.42 2.16
N SER A 46 0.69 0.47 3.12
CA SER A 46 0.94 0.24 4.53
C SER A 46 0.51 -1.16 4.97
N PRO A 47 1.45 -2.02 5.43
CA PRO A 47 1.09 -3.33 5.99
C PRO A 47 0.13 -3.26 7.17
N LEU A 48 0.17 -2.15 7.94
CA LEU A 48 -0.74 -1.93 9.05
C LEU A 48 -2.19 -1.74 8.54
N LEU A 49 -2.37 -0.91 7.51
CA LEU A 49 -3.70 -0.61 6.98
C LEU A 49 -4.30 -1.83 6.26
N GLY A 50 -3.49 -2.59 5.52
CA GLY A 50 -3.92 -3.84 4.90
C GLY A 50 -4.38 -4.89 5.91
N ARG A 51 -3.58 -5.15 6.96
CA ARG A 51 -3.98 -6.07 8.05
C ARG A 51 -5.26 -5.62 8.74
N PHE A 52 -5.39 -4.31 9.00
CA PHE A 52 -6.57 -3.75 9.65
C PHE A 52 -7.81 -3.87 8.75
N PHE A 53 -7.69 -3.64 7.45
CA PHE A 53 -8.78 -3.85 6.49
C PHE A 53 -9.29 -5.29 6.52
N THR A 54 -8.38 -6.28 6.45
CA THR A 54 -8.74 -7.70 6.51
C THR A 54 -9.45 -8.05 7.82
N ALA A 55 -8.90 -7.61 8.96
CA ALA A 55 -9.45 -7.90 10.27
C ALA A 55 -10.82 -7.23 10.48
N LEU A 56 -10.96 -5.96 10.09
CA LEU A 56 -12.20 -5.20 10.18
C LEU A 56 -13.30 -5.85 9.34
N ARG A 57 -12.98 -6.29 8.13
CA ARG A 57 -13.93 -6.95 7.24
C ARG A 57 -14.35 -8.33 7.73
N ALA A 58 -13.41 -9.12 8.27
CA ALA A 58 -13.72 -10.40 8.88
C ALA A 58 -14.70 -10.21 10.04
N GLN A 59 -14.41 -9.25 10.92
CA GLN A 59 -15.27 -8.92 12.05
C GLN A 59 -16.66 -8.44 11.60
N LEU A 60 -16.75 -7.52 10.64
CA LEU A 60 -18.03 -7.05 10.10
C LEU A 60 -18.87 -8.19 9.50
N ARG A 61 -18.25 -9.19 8.88
CA ARG A 61 -18.97 -10.38 8.40
C ARG A 61 -19.47 -11.28 9.51
N GLU A 62 -18.69 -11.44 10.58
CA GLU A 62 -19.05 -12.31 11.70
C GLU A 62 -20.09 -11.69 12.62
N SER A 63 -19.97 -10.40 12.93
CA SER A 63 -20.80 -9.71 13.93
C SER A 63 -21.75 -8.66 13.35
N GLY A 64 -21.57 -8.23 12.09
CA GLY A 64 -22.28 -7.10 11.50
C GLY A 64 -21.88 -5.74 12.07
N GLN A 65 -20.89 -5.68 12.97
CA GLN A 65 -20.53 -4.46 13.70
C GLN A 65 -19.03 -4.35 13.94
N VAL A 66 -18.52 -3.12 13.86
CA VAL A 66 -17.12 -2.81 14.18
C VAL A 66 -16.90 -2.84 15.69
N ASN A 67 -15.99 -3.68 16.16
CA ASN A 67 -15.60 -3.80 17.56
C ASN A 67 -14.08 -3.61 17.70
N ILE A 68 -13.69 -2.33 17.90
CA ILE A 68 -12.30 -1.90 18.06
C ILE A 68 -11.59 -2.63 19.22
N PRO A 69 -12.18 -2.83 20.41
CA PRO A 69 -11.56 -3.63 21.47
C PRO A 69 -11.14 -5.04 21.03
N ALA A 70 -11.97 -5.75 20.26
CA ALA A 70 -11.63 -7.07 19.76
C ALA A 70 -10.53 -7.02 18.69
N LEU A 71 -10.46 -5.94 17.90
CA LEU A 71 -9.35 -5.73 16.97
C LEU A 71 -8.04 -5.40 17.72
N ALA A 72 -8.11 -4.70 18.84
CA ALA A 72 -6.95 -4.27 19.63
C ALA A 72 -6.10 -5.43 20.16
N GLU A 73 -6.62 -6.65 20.23
CA GLU A 73 -5.84 -7.84 20.59
C GLU A 73 -4.79 -8.22 19.51
N PHE A 74 -4.98 -7.78 18.26
CA PHE A 74 -4.11 -8.11 17.12
C PHE A 74 -3.11 -7.01 16.75
N PHE A 75 -3.19 -5.86 17.39
CA PHE A 75 -2.40 -4.67 17.11
C PHE A 75 -1.77 -4.12 18.39
N THR A 76 -0.69 -3.36 18.24
CA THR A 76 -0.09 -2.64 19.36
C THR A 76 -0.94 -1.43 19.75
N SER A 77 -0.75 -0.92 20.97
CA SER A 77 -1.46 0.27 21.46
C SER A 77 -1.22 1.51 20.56
N GLU A 78 -0.01 1.67 20.04
CA GLU A 78 0.33 2.76 19.12
C GLU A 78 -0.39 2.61 17.77
N GLU A 79 -0.38 1.41 17.20
CA GLU A 79 -1.11 1.10 15.97
C GLU A 79 -2.63 1.34 16.14
N ILE A 80 -3.22 0.89 17.24
CA ILE A 80 -4.64 1.13 17.54
C ILE A 80 -4.95 2.61 17.71
N SER A 81 -4.12 3.35 18.44
CA SER A 81 -4.30 4.79 18.62
C SER A 81 -4.28 5.53 17.27
N HIS A 82 -3.36 5.14 16.39
CA HIS A 82 -3.28 5.67 15.02
C HIS A 82 -4.51 5.31 14.19
N LEU A 83 -4.95 4.05 14.21
CA LEU A 83 -6.12 3.57 13.48
C LEU A 83 -7.42 4.24 13.95
N ILE A 84 -7.60 4.42 15.26
CA ILE A 84 -8.73 5.17 15.82
C ILE A 84 -8.71 6.61 15.29
N GLY A 85 -7.54 7.26 15.26
CA GLY A 85 -7.39 8.60 14.70
C GLY A 85 -7.82 8.70 13.23
N ILE A 86 -7.59 7.65 12.44
CA ILE A 86 -8.07 7.56 11.05
C ILE A 86 -9.60 7.46 11.00
N LEU A 87 -10.19 6.58 11.81
CA LEU A 87 -11.63 6.33 11.83
C LEU A 87 -12.45 7.52 12.37
N GLN A 88 -11.85 8.36 13.22
CA GLN A 88 -12.50 9.56 13.74
C GLN A 88 -12.62 10.68 12.70
N LYS A 89 -11.86 10.63 11.60
CA LYS A 89 -11.98 11.65 10.54
C LYS A 89 -13.35 11.51 9.85
N PRO A 90 -14.09 12.61 9.64
CA PRO A 90 -15.39 12.54 8.99
C PRO A 90 -15.23 12.12 7.53
N GLU A 91 -16.02 11.14 7.10
CA GLU A 91 -16.09 10.67 5.71
C GLU A 91 -17.53 10.75 5.22
N SER A 92 -17.73 11.07 3.94
CA SER A 92 -19.07 11.30 3.40
C SER A 92 -19.61 10.08 2.65
N LEU A 93 -20.72 9.51 3.14
CA LEU A 93 -21.44 8.44 2.44
C LEU A 93 -22.21 8.91 1.20
N LYS A 94 -22.42 10.22 1.01
CA LYS A 94 -23.25 10.76 -0.10
C LYS A 94 -22.81 10.27 -1.47
N ASN A 95 -21.50 10.06 -1.66
CA ASN A 95 -20.91 9.50 -2.87
C ASN A 95 -20.08 8.24 -2.55
N GLY A 96 -20.44 7.48 -1.51
CA GLY A 96 -19.62 6.40 -0.95
C GLY A 96 -19.19 5.35 -1.98
N ALA A 97 -20.09 4.91 -2.86
CA ALA A 97 -19.76 3.95 -3.92
C ALA A 97 -18.74 4.49 -4.94
N GLN A 98 -18.87 5.77 -5.33
CA GLN A 98 -17.94 6.41 -6.26
C GLN A 98 -16.59 6.66 -5.58
N ALA A 99 -16.60 7.14 -4.34
CA ALA A 99 -15.40 7.33 -3.53
C ALA A 99 -14.65 6.00 -3.32
N LEU A 100 -15.37 4.92 -2.99
CA LEU A 100 -14.80 3.58 -2.88
C LEU A 100 -14.11 3.16 -4.17
N LYS A 101 -14.77 3.34 -5.31
CA LYS A 101 -14.19 3.03 -6.62
C LYS A 101 -12.92 3.84 -6.88
N ASP A 102 -12.94 5.14 -6.58
CA ASP A 102 -11.78 6.01 -6.77
C ASP A 102 -10.62 5.65 -5.86
N TYR A 103 -10.89 5.31 -4.59
CA TYR A 103 -9.85 4.85 -3.67
C TYR A 103 -9.26 3.50 -4.10
N CYS A 104 -10.08 2.53 -4.46
CA CYS A 104 -9.62 1.23 -4.97
C CYS A 104 -8.75 1.41 -6.22
N ASN A 105 -9.15 2.28 -7.15
CA ASN A 105 -8.35 2.58 -8.34
C ASN A 105 -6.97 3.15 -7.98
N ILE A 106 -6.90 4.07 -7.00
CA ILE A 106 -5.63 4.65 -6.55
C ILE A 106 -4.73 3.56 -5.93
N ILE A 107 -5.29 2.74 -5.04
CA ILE A 107 -4.54 1.66 -4.36
C ILE A 107 -3.98 0.66 -5.37
N LEU A 108 -4.81 0.22 -6.32
CA LEU A 108 -4.41 -0.73 -7.36
C LEU A 108 -3.36 -0.13 -8.32
N ASP A 109 -3.51 1.14 -8.71
CA ASP A 109 -2.54 1.83 -9.56
C ASP A 109 -1.16 1.89 -8.89
N GLU A 110 -1.11 2.25 -7.60
CA GLU A 110 0.15 2.29 -6.84
C GLU A 110 0.70 0.89 -6.53
N ALA A 111 -0.16 -0.11 -6.29
CA ALA A 111 0.24 -1.51 -6.15
C ALA A 111 0.89 -2.04 -7.43
N HIS A 112 0.28 -1.79 -8.59
CA HIS A 112 0.84 -2.16 -9.90
C HIS A 112 2.18 -1.47 -10.17
N LYS A 113 2.32 -0.18 -9.85
CA LYS A 113 3.62 0.53 -9.97
C LYS A 113 4.68 -0.11 -9.09
N ARG A 114 4.36 -0.45 -7.84
CA ARG A 114 5.29 -1.15 -6.94
C ARG A 114 5.69 -2.52 -7.49
N ALA A 115 4.73 -3.30 -7.99
CA ALA A 115 5.00 -4.60 -8.59
C ALA A 115 5.93 -4.47 -9.81
N ALA A 116 5.65 -3.54 -10.72
CA ALA A 116 6.46 -3.29 -11.91
C ALA A 116 7.90 -2.86 -11.57
N VAL A 117 8.09 -2.02 -10.54
CA VAL A 117 9.43 -1.62 -10.07
C VAL A 117 10.20 -2.81 -9.45
N ASN A 118 9.50 -3.74 -8.81
CA ASN A 118 10.10 -4.89 -8.12
C ASN A 118 10.38 -6.08 -9.07
N GLU A 119 9.73 -6.14 -10.24
CA GLU A 119 10.04 -7.08 -11.33
C GLU A 119 11.29 -6.66 -12.15
N ASP A 120 11.75 -5.42 -12.01
CA ASP A 120 12.85 -4.85 -12.82
C ASP A 120 14.28 -4.82 -12.20
N PRO A 121 14.68 -5.60 -11.16
CA PRO A 121 16.09 -5.62 -10.75
C PRO A 121 16.98 -6.38 -11.75
N LEU A 122 16.40 -7.23 -12.62
CA LEU A 122 17.16 -8.01 -13.62
C LEU A 122 17.37 -7.26 -14.94
N MET A 123 16.45 -6.41 -15.39
CA MET A 123 16.59 -5.65 -16.65
C MET A 123 17.55 -4.46 -16.49
N ALA A 124 17.52 -3.76 -15.34
CA ALA A 124 18.50 -2.72 -15.00
C ALA A 124 19.96 -3.25 -14.89
N ALA A 125 20.15 -4.52 -14.54
CA ALA A 125 21.47 -5.16 -14.52
C ALA A 125 21.97 -5.57 -15.92
N MET A 126 21.05 -5.88 -16.84
CA MET A 126 21.40 -6.25 -18.23
C MET A 126 21.77 -5.05 -19.10
N GLU A 127 21.21 -3.85 -18.85
CA GLU A 127 21.60 -2.64 -19.59
C GLU A 127 23.00 -2.13 -19.24
N LYS A 128 23.46 -2.29 -17.99
CA LYS A 128 24.81 -1.87 -17.59
C LYS A 128 25.96 -2.67 -18.21
N ASN A 129 25.68 -3.81 -18.86
CA ASN A 129 26.70 -4.62 -19.52
C ASN A 129 26.83 -4.40 -21.04
N LYS A 130 25.99 -3.56 -21.66
CA LYS A 130 26.09 -3.28 -23.11
C LYS A 130 27.10 -2.18 -23.49
N TYR A 131 27.73 -1.51 -22.53
CA TYR A 131 28.73 -0.46 -22.76
C TYR A 131 30.18 -0.85 -22.41
N LYS A 132 30.55 -2.13 -22.59
CA LYS A 132 31.97 -2.56 -22.61
C LYS A 132 32.28 -3.39 -23.86
N GLY A 133 31.98 -2.83 -25.03
CA GLY A 133 32.38 -3.35 -26.32
C GLY A 133 33.39 -2.44 -27.01
N ASN A 134 34.63 -2.89 -27.09
CA ASN A 134 35.68 -2.54 -28.04
C ASN A 134 36.26 -1.11 -28.09
N GLY A 135 37.52 -1.00 -27.68
CA GLY A 135 38.40 0.14 -27.99
C GLY A 135 39.86 -0.19 -27.64
N GLY A 136 40.35 -1.34 -28.07
CA GLY A 136 41.75 -1.74 -27.87
C GLY A 136 42.72 -0.90 -28.70
N LYS A 137 43.84 -0.54 -28.04
CA LYS A 137 45.17 -0.26 -28.59
C LYS A 137 45.31 1.00 -29.47
N GLN A 138 45.62 2.14 -28.84
CA GLN A 138 46.45 3.16 -29.50
C GLN A 138 47.87 2.61 -29.67
N THR A 139 48.20 2.18 -30.88
CA THR A 139 49.59 1.94 -31.30
C THR A 139 50.20 3.27 -31.73
N TRP A 140 51.17 3.79 -30.99
CA TRP A 140 52.04 4.87 -31.46
C TRP A 140 53.06 4.26 -32.43
N LYS A 141 52.93 4.53 -33.73
CA LYS A 141 53.98 4.30 -34.73
C LYS A 141 54.51 5.65 -35.24
N LYS A 142 55.84 5.73 -35.27
CA LYS A 142 56.68 6.85 -35.70
C LYS A 142 56.68 7.05 -37.22
N ASN A 143 57.26 8.21 -37.60
CA ASN A 143 57.83 8.68 -38.88
C ASN A 143 56.89 9.52 -39.77
N SER A 144 57.34 10.64 -40.34
CA SER A 144 58.70 11.01 -40.78
C SER A 144 59.11 12.44 -40.43
#